data_AF-A0A4V1JWE9-F1
#
_entry.id   AF-A0A4V1JWE9-F1
#
_cell.length_a   1.000
_cell.length_b   1.000
_cell.length_c   1.000
_cell.angle_alpha   90.00
_cell.angle_beta   90.00
_cell.angle_gamma   90.00
#
_symmetry.space_group_name_H-M   'P 1'
#
loop_
_entity.id
_entity.type
_entity.pdbx_description
1 polymer ?
#
loop_
_entity_poly.entity_id
_entity_poly.type
_entity_poly.pdbx_seq_one_letter_code
_entity_poly.pdbx_strand_id
1 'polypeptide(L)'
;MIVAALLLALVAPGSAPRPAPGPTIAAVLRLSPADAGTLVLLGQDHRRIETVVSPPPQGLQPPGMSELELVEHATFETQGCVRKRWTAVFARSPERAGEAATLFSVRGGTEVTMAESGACPDGQYVRVNPGIEPARAFDALAQLGHIQSGRGQSGRGKVRFSCSDSTSSRLCANAGTTQHRLAGLSPWAVSFIGETVVFWLGTPGQVVTEVRFDTGTPDRVFVDRRIPAPA
;
A
#
# COMPACT_ATOMS: atom_id res chain seq x y z
N MET A 1 -52.81 -45.85 -36.64
CA MET A 1 -51.35 -45.62 -36.57
C MET A 1 -51.03 -44.38 -37.39
N ILE A 2 -50.78 -43.24 -36.74
CA ILE A 2 -50.25 -42.03 -37.38
C ILE A 2 -49.07 -41.59 -36.52
N VAL A 3 -47.87 -41.59 -37.12
CA VAL A 3 -46.63 -41.09 -36.53
C VAL A 3 -46.51 -39.63 -36.96
N ALA A 4 -46.59 -38.70 -36.01
CA ALA A 4 -46.31 -37.28 -36.26
C ALA A 4 -44.85 -37.00 -35.87
N ALA A 5 -44.04 -36.64 -36.86
CA ALA A 5 -42.63 -36.30 -36.70
C ALA A 5 -42.48 -34.93 -36.04
N LEU A 6 -41.72 -34.88 -34.95
CA LEU A 6 -41.35 -33.66 -34.23
C LEU A 6 -40.11 -33.06 -34.90
N LEU A 7 -40.25 -31.91 -35.57
CA LEU A 7 -39.12 -31.10 -36.02
C LEU A 7 -38.57 -30.30 -34.83
N LEU A 8 -37.42 -30.70 -34.28
CA LEU A 8 -36.61 -29.83 -33.41
C LEU A 8 -35.79 -28.89 -34.30
N ALA A 9 -36.15 -27.60 -34.27
CA ALA A 9 -35.29 -26.55 -34.79
C ALA A 9 -34.10 -26.34 -33.82
N LEU A 10 -32.88 -26.59 -34.28
CA LEU A 10 -31.67 -26.20 -33.57
C LEU A 10 -31.57 -24.67 -33.58
N VAL A 11 -31.81 -24.04 -32.43
CA VAL A 11 -31.42 -22.66 -32.18
C VAL A 11 -29.90 -22.65 -31.97
N ALA A 12 -29.15 -22.08 -32.91
CA ALA A 12 -27.73 -21.85 -32.74
C ALA A 12 -27.53 -20.88 -31.55
N PRO A 13 -26.61 -21.15 -30.61
CA PRO A 13 -26.30 -20.22 -29.54
C PRO A 13 -25.73 -18.94 -30.18
N GLY A 14 -26.51 -17.85 -30.12
CA GLY A 14 -26.03 -16.53 -30.50
C GLY A 14 -24.80 -16.20 -29.66
N SER A 15 -23.68 -15.96 -30.33
CA SER A 15 -22.43 -15.53 -29.71
C SER A 15 -22.70 -14.35 -28.80
N ALA A 16 -22.52 -14.54 -27.48
CA ALA A 16 -22.62 -13.42 -26.54
C ALA A 16 -21.65 -12.32 -26.99
N PRO A 17 -22.05 -11.03 -26.94
CA PRO A 17 -21.17 -9.93 -27.28
C PRO A 17 -19.91 -10.03 -26.41
N ARG A 18 -18.75 -10.04 -27.06
CA ARG A 18 -17.46 -10.05 -26.36
C ARG A 18 -17.41 -8.79 -25.47
N PRO A 19 -17.04 -8.89 -24.19
CA PRO A 19 -16.87 -7.71 -23.36
C PRO A 19 -15.89 -6.76 -24.06
N ALA A 20 -16.23 -5.47 -24.11
CA ALA A 20 -15.34 -4.46 -24.64
C ALA A 20 -13.98 -4.55 -23.91
N PRO A 21 -12.85 -4.40 -24.63
CA PRO A 21 -11.55 -4.42 -23.97
C PRO A 21 -11.51 -3.32 -22.91
N GLY A 22 -10.97 -3.66 -21.73
CA GLY A 22 -10.80 -2.70 -20.63
C GLY A 22 -9.94 -1.50 -21.05
N PRO A 23 -9.92 -0.42 -20.25
CA PRO A 23 -9.18 0.79 -20.59
C PRO A 23 -7.69 0.48 -20.79
N THR A 24 -7.08 1.16 -21.77
CA THR A 24 -5.64 1.05 -22.03
C THR A 24 -4.85 2.02 -21.16
N ILE A 25 -3.61 1.66 -20.82
CA ILE A 25 -2.75 2.55 -20.03
C ILE A 25 -2.53 3.92 -20.71
N ALA A 26 -2.42 3.93 -22.03
CA ALA A 26 -2.24 5.16 -22.81
C ALA A 26 -3.49 6.06 -22.80
N ALA A 27 -4.69 5.47 -22.74
CA ALA A 27 -5.92 6.24 -22.58
C ALA A 27 -5.99 6.85 -21.18
N VAL A 28 -5.67 6.07 -20.14
CA VAL A 28 -5.70 6.53 -18.74
C VAL A 28 -4.74 7.70 -18.51
N LEU A 29 -3.51 7.63 -19.04
CA LEU A 29 -2.50 8.69 -18.88
C LEU A 29 -2.84 10.02 -19.57
N ARG A 30 -3.86 10.06 -20.43
CA ARG A 30 -4.33 11.29 -21.09
C ARG A 30 -5.47 11.98 -20.35
N LEU A 31 -6.00 11.35 -19.30
CA LEU A 31 -7.12 11.85 -18.52
C LEU A 31 -6.64 12.70 -17.34
N SER A 32 -7.55 13.51 -16.79
CA SER A 32 -7.35 14.09 -15.47
C SER A 32 -7.28 12.97 -14.41
N PRO A 33 -6.64 13.18 -13.25
CA PRO A 33 -6.62 12.17 -12.19
C PRO A 33 -8.02 11.69 -11.77
N ALA A 34 -8.98 12.62 -11.67
CA ALA A 34 -10.35 12.29 -11.31
C ALA A 34 -11.03 11.37 -12.35
N ASP A 35 -10.92 11.70 -13.64
CA ASP A 35 -11.51 10.91 -14.72
C ASP A 35 -10.81 9.55 -14.89
N ALA A 36 -9.48 9.51 -14.70
CA ALA A 36 -8.72 8.27 -14.64
C ALA A 36 -9.22 7.35 -13.52
N GLY A 37 -9.50 7.92 -12.34
CA GLY A 37 -10.12 7.21 -11.22
C GLY A 37 -11.46 6.58 -11.61
N THR A 38 -12.39 7.38 -12.12
CA THR A 38 -13.72 6.90 -12.53
C THR A 38 -13.64 5.80 -13.60
N LEU A 39 -12.69 5.89 -14.53
CA LEU A 39 -12.51 4.89 -15.59
C LEU A 39 -11.88 3.58 -15.08
N VAL A 40 -10.79 3.68 -14.31
CA VAL A 40 -9.98 2.53 -13.89
C VAL A 40 -10.62 1.78 -12.72
N LEU A 41 -11.28 2.50 -11.82
CA LEU A 41 -11.84 1.97 -10.58
C LEU A 41 -13.36 1.74 -10.69
N LEU A 42 -13.88 1.56 -11.91
CA LEU A 42 -15.29 1.32 -12.14
C LEU A 42 -15.78 0.10 -11.33
N GLY A 43 -16.84 0.30 -10.54
CA GLY A 43 -17.39 -0.73 -9.65
C GLY A 43 -16.65 -0.91 -8.33
N GLN A 44 -15.61 -0.10 -8.07
CA GLN A 44 -14.97 0.00 -6.76
C GLN A 44 -15.55 1.18 -5.98
N ASP A 45 -15.63 1.03 -4.66
CA ASP A 45 -15.91 2.16 -3.76
C ASP A 45 -14.62 2.98 -3.58
N HIS A 46 -14.52 4.08 -4.29
CA HIS A 46 -13.35 4.96 -4.28
C HIS A 46 -13.76 6.44 -4.16
N ARG A 47 -12.88 7.24 -3.56
CA ARG A 47 -13.02 8.70 -3.52
C ARG A 47 -12.41 9.34 -4.76
N ARG A 48 -12.50 10.67 -4.86
CA ARG A 48 -11.83 11.44 -5.91
C ARG A 48 -10.34 11.12 -5.90
N ILE A 49 -9.81 10.73 -7.05
CA ILE A 49 -8.37 10.56 -7.27
C ILE A 49 -7.75 11.92 -7.54
N GLU A 50 -6.74 12.30 -6.75
CA GLU A 50 -6.00 13.56 -6.88
C GLU A 50 -4.70 13.38 -7.66
N THR A 51 -4.14 12.17 -7.65
CA THR A 51 -2.84 11.91 -8.28
C THR A 51 -2.82 10.55 -8.96
N VAL A 52 -2.24 10.51 -10.15
CA VAL A 52 -1.88 9.27 -10.85
C VAL A 52 -0.37 9.24 -10.99
N VAL A 53 0.27 8.19 -10.48
CA VAL A 53 1.72 8.04 -10.45
C VAL A 53 2.09 6.79 -11.24
N SER A 54 3.14 6.88 -12.07
CA SER A 54 3.83 5.70 -12.59
C SER A 54 4.95 5.36 -11.62
N PRO A 55 4.81 4.33 -10.76
CA PRO A 55 5.86 3.99 -9.82
C PRO A 55 7.13 3.59 -10.59
N PRO A 56 8.33 3.87 -10.05
CA PRO A 56 9.55 3.33 -10.63
C PRO A 56 9.48 1.80 -10.64
N PRO A 57 10.08 1.12 -11.64
CA PRO A 57 10.09 -0.34 -11.68
C PRO A 57 10.70 -0.90 -10.39
N GLN A 58 9.91 -1.64 -9.60
CA GLN A 58 10.40 -2.29 -8.39
C GLN A 58 10.86 -3.71 -8.72
N GLY A 59 12.16 -3.89 -8.95
CA GLY A 59 12.76 -5.21 -9.16
C GLY A 59 12.24 -5.95 -10.40
N LEU A 60 11.87 -7.24 -10.21
CA LEU A 60 11.49 -8.18 -11.26
C LEU A 60 10.03 -8.00 -11.72
N GLN A 61 9.67 -6.80 -12.21
CA GLN A 61 8.36 -6.62 -12.83
C GLN A 61 8.27 -7.53 -14.08
N PRO A 62 7.22 -8.37 -14.22
CA PRO A 62 7.11 -9.26 -15.36
C PRO A 62 7.11 -8.47 -16.67
N PRO A 63 7.81 -8.97 -17.71
CA PRO A 63 7.84 -8.30 -19.00
C PRO A 63 6.42 -8.16 -19.56
N GLY A 64 6.11 -6.98 -20.11
CA GLY A 64 4.79 -6.69 -20.68
C GLY A 64 3.72 -6.25 -19.67
N MET A 65 4.08 -6.11 -18.38
CA MET A 65 3.24 -5.47 -17.37
C MET A 65 3.67 -4.03 -17.11
N SER A 66 2.71 -3.20 -16.75
CA SER A 66 2.93 -1.81 -16.33
C SER A 66 1.97 -1.48 -15.21
N GLU A 67 2.42 -0.68 -14.25
CA GLU A 67 1.63 -0.29 -13.09
C GLU A 67 1.36 1.20 -13.10
N LEU A 68 0.17 1.57 -12.64
CA LEU A 68 -0.17 2.93 -12.21
C LEU A 68 -0.68 2.88 -10.77
N GLU A 69 -0.28 3.87 -9.98
CA GLU A 69 -0.86 4.12 -8.67
C GLU A 69 -1.82 5.30 -8.75
N LEU A 70 -3.07 5.09 -8.34
CA LEU A 70 -4.08 6.13 -8.22
C LEU A 70 -4.28 6.46 -6.75
N VAL A 71 -4.06 7.71 -6.37
CA VAL A 71 -4.08 8.16 -4.97
C VAL A 71 -5.32 9.02 -4.73
N GLU A 72 -6.14 8.60 -3.77
CA GLU A 72 -7.31 9.34 -3.35
C GLU A 72 -6.96 10.62 -2.61
N HIS A 73 -7.87 11.59 -2.67
CA HIS A 73 -7.91 12.70 -1.72
C HIS A 73 -8.00 12.14 -0.29
N ALA A 74 -7.11 12.60 0.59
CA ALA A 74 -7.15 12.20 1.99
C ALA A 74 -8.31 12.88 2.72
N THR A 75 -8.91 12.16 3.65
CA THR A 75 -9.97 12.72 4.50
C THR A 75 -9.53 12.67 5.94
N PHE A 76 -9.80 13.76 6.63
CA PHE A 76 -9.57 13.87 8.05
C PHE A 76 -10.57 12.98 8.80
N GLU A 77 -10.02 12.13 9.65
CA GLU A 77 -10.72 11.37 10.68
C GLU A 77 -10.28 11.84 12.06
N THR A 78 -10.84 11.26 13.12
CA THR A 78 -10.72 11.74 14.49
C THR A 78 -9.27 12.00 14.98
N GLN A 79 -8.31 11.17 14.56
CA GLN A 79 -6.91 11.24 15.00
C GLN A 79 -5.92 11.63 13.89
N GLY A 80 -6.33 11.54 12.63
CA GLY A 80 -5.41 11.62 11.51
C GLY A 80 -6.13 11.54 10.17
N CYS A 81 -5.36 11.39 9.10
CA CYS A 81 -5.90 11.38 7.75
C CYS A 81 -5.78 10.01 7.12
N VAL A 82 -6.85 9.61 6.42
CA VAL A 82 -6.96 8.32 5.74
C VAL A 82 -7.21 8.55 4.25
N ARG A 83 -6.55 7.76 3.41
CA ARG A 83 -6.83 7.68 1.97
C ARG A 83 -6.64 6.25 1.48
N LYS A 84 -7.20 5.90 0.31
CA LYS A 84 -6.78 4.70 -0.42
C LYS A 84 -5.73 5.06 -1.47
N ARG A 85 -4.76 4.16 -1.62
CA ARG A 85 -3.88 4.07 -2.80
C ARG A 85 -4.25 2.82 -3.57
N TRP A 86 -4.60 2.99 -4.83
CA TRP A 86 -4.97 1.91 -5.73
C TRP A 86 -3.80 1.58 -6.64
N THR A 87 -3.43 0.32 -6.75
CA THR A 87 -2.49 -0.17 -7.77
C THR A 87 -3.28 -0.81 -8.90
N ALA A 88 -3.20 -0.21 -10.08
CA ALA A 88 -3.76 -0.73 -11.32
C ALA A 88 -2.66 -1.36 -12.17
N VAL A 89 -2.81 -2.64 -12.48
CA VAL A 89 -1.88 -3.40 -13.33
C VAL A 89 -2.45 -3.46 -14.74
N PHE A 90 -1.65 -3.08 -15.73
CA PHE A 90 -1.95 -3.18 -17.14
C PHE A 90 -1.04 -4.23 -17.77
N ALA A 91 -1.61 -5.13 -18.56
CA ALA A 91 -0.86 -6.21 -19.20
C ALA A 91 -1.12 -6.23 -20.71
N ARG A 92 -0.09 -6.56 -21.49
CA ARG A 92 -0.26 -6.92 -22.91
C ARG A 92 -0.60 -8.40 -23.01
N SER A 93 -1.59 -8.72 -23.86
CA SER A 93 -1.86 -10.12 -24.19
C SER A 93 -0.70 -10.70 -25.00
N PRO A 94 -0.14 -11.87 -24.61
CA PRO A 94 0.91 -12.53 -25.39
C PRO A 94 0.40 -12.98 -26.76
N GLU A 95 -0.91 -13.25 -26.90
CA GLU A 95 -1.54 -13.64 -28.16
C GLU A 95 -1.67 -12.48 -29.16
N ARG A 96 -1.48 -11.23 -28.70
CA ARG A 96 -1.70 -10.01 -29.49
C ARG A 96 -0.52 -9.07 -29.36
N ALA A 97 0.65 -9.58 -29.73
CA ALA A 97 1.89 -8.82 -29.81
C ALA A 97 1.70 -7.61 -30.76
N GLY A 98 1.56 -6.41 -30.19
CA GLY A 98 1.29 -5.16 -30.92
C GLY A 98 0.12 -4.35 -30.34
N GLU A 99 -0.78 -4.97 -29.58
CA GLU A 99 -1.87 -4.26 -28.91
C GLU A 99 -1.38 -3.49 -27.66
N ALA A 100 -2.10 -2.41 -27.33
CA ALA A 100 -1.85 -1.62 -26.14
C ALA A 100 -2.14 -2.44 -24.86
N ALA A 101 -1.40 -2.18 -23.79
CA ALA A 101 -1.65 -2.82 -22.50
C ALA A 101 -3.01 -2.37 -21.94
N THR A 102 -3.86 -3.33 -21.60
CA THR A 102 -5.20 -3.11 -21.03
C THR A 102 -5.21 -3.42 -19.54
N LEU A 103 -6.16 -2.82 -18.82
CA LEU A 103 -6.35 -3.07 -17.39
C LEU A 103 -6.55 -4.56 -17.13
N PHE A 104 -5.70 -5.13 -16.28
CA PHE A 104 -5.68 -6.54 -15.92
C PHE A 104 -6.20 -6.75 -14.51
N SER A 105 -5.74 -5.95 -13.55
CA SER A 105 -6.20 -6.01 -12.16
C SER A 105 -6.09 -4.66 -11.47
N VAL A 106 -6.87 -4.51 -10.41
CA VAL A 106 -6.86 -3.35 -9.51
C VAL A 106 -6.88 -3.87 -8.08
N ARG A 107 -6.05 -3.28 -7.22
CA ARG A 107 -6.06 -3.55 -5.77
C ARG A 107 -5.94 -2.25 -4.99
N GLY A 108 -6.74 -2.10 -3.94
CA GLY A 108 -6.69 -0.96 -3.03
C GLY A 108 -5.90 -1.29 -1.76
N GLY A 109 -5.13 -0.32 -1.27
CA GLY A 109 -4.51 -0.34 0.04
C GLY A 109 -4.88 0.92 0.82
N THR A 110 -5.03 0.78 2.14
CA THR A 110 -5.27 1.92 3.04
C THR A 110 -3.94 2.57 3.38
N GLU A 111 -3.88 3.90 3.35
CA GLU A 111 -2.77 4.68 3.86
C GLU A 111 -3.26 5.67 4.91
N VAL A 112 -2.45 5.86 5.95
CA VAL A 112 -2.77 6.77 7.06
C VAL A 112 -1.60 7.69 7.39
N THR A 113 -1.89 8.85 7.93
CA THR A 113 -0.88 9.74 8.51
C THR A 113 -1.47 10.54 9.66
N MET A 114 -0.62 11.02 10.57
CA MET A 114 -1.08 11.91 11.63
C MET A 114 -1.49 13.26 11.02
N ALA A 115 -2.60 13.83 11.49
CA ALA A 115 -3.01 15.14 11.02
C ALA A 115 -2.10 16.23 11.59
N GLU A 116 -1.79 17.24 10.78
CA GLU A 116 -1.03 18.40 11.20
C GLU A 116 -1.99 19.59 11.33
N SER A 117 -2.15 20.13 12.54
CA SER A 117 -3.05 21.26 12.81
C SER A 117 -4.50 21.03 12.34
N GLY A 118 -4.98 19.79 12.37
CA GLY A 118 -6.34 19.42 11.96
C GLY A 118 -6.55 19.33 10.44
N ALA A 119 -5.48 19.39 9.64
CA ALA A 119 -5.54 19.22 8.19
C ALA A 119 -4.78 17.96 7.74
N CYS A 120 -5.16 17.45 6.57
CA CYS A 120 -4.44 16.36 5.94
C CYS A 120 -3.22 16.88 5.20
N PRO A 121 -2.01 16.43 5.56
CA PRO A 121 -0.81 16.85 4.85
C PRO A 121 -0.77 16.20 3.46
N ASP A 122 -0.13 16.87 2.50
CA ASP A 122 0.16 16.33 1.17
C ASP A 122 1.35 15.36 1.15
N GLY A 123 2.01 15.20 2.30
CA GLY A 123 3.25 14.45 2.46
C GLY A 123 3.12 12.93 2.45
N GLN A 124 4.01 12.27 3.19
CA GLN A 124 4.07 10.81 3.26
C GLN A 124 2.93 10.25 4.11
N TYR A 125 2.36 9.14 3.63
CA TYR A 125 1.40 8.33 4.36
C TYR A 125 1.99 6.94 4.54
N VAL A 126 1.63 6.30 5.64
CA VAL A 126 2.05 4.95 6.01
C VAL A 126 1.02 3.97 5.48
N ARG A 127 1.45 3.00 4.69
CA ARG A 127 0.60 1.90 4.24
C ARG A 127 0.19 1.04 5.43
N VAL A 128 -1.09 0.77 5.53
CA VAL A 128 -1.66 -0.13 6.53
C VAL A 128 -1.90 -1.49 5.87
N ASN A 129 -1.33 -2.56 6.42
CA ASN A 129 -1.58 -3.90 5.91
C ASN A 129 -3.08 -4.28 6.05
N PRO A 130 -3.61 -5.14 5.18
CA PRO A 130 -5.03 -5.49 5.18
C PRO A 130 -5.52 -6.05 6.53
N GLY A 131 -6.77 -5.74 6.88
CA GLY A 131 -7.42 -6.24 8.11
C GLY A 131 -7.12 -5.43 9.37
N ILE A 132 -6.49 -4.26 9.24
CA ILE A 132 -6.19 -3.35 10.35
C ILE A 132 -7.06 -2.10 10.21
N GLU A 133 -7.81 -1.79 11.27
CA GLU A 133 -8.61 -0.56 11.35
C GLU A 133 -7.70 0.69 11.45
N PRO A 134 -8.04 1.81 10.77
CA PRO A 134 -7.24 3.03 10.79
C PRO A 134 -6.92 3.55 12.19
N ALA A 135 -7.88 3.50 13.12
CA ALA A 135 -7.70 3.91 14.52
C ALA A 135 -6.50 3.21 15.18
N ARG A 136 -6.39 1.89 14.98
CA ARG A 136 -5.29 1.09 15.55
C ARG A 136 -3.95 1.48 14.94
N ALA A 137 -3.93 1.84 13.65
CA ALA A 137 -2.74 2.33 12.98
C ALA A 137 -2.32 3.72 13.50
N PHE A 138 -3.26 4.62 13.81
CA PHE A 138 -2.97 5.92 14.42
C PHE A 138 -2.34 5.78 15.81
N ASP A 139 -2.89 4.91 16.67
CA ASP A 139 -2.31 4.65 17.99
C ASP A 139 -0.88 4.11 17.89
N ALA A 140 -0.63 3.20 16.95
CA ALA A 140 0.71 2.67 16.67
C ALA A 140 1.66 3.76 16.15
N LEU A 141 1.20 4.67 15.30
CA LEU A 141 2.01 5.78 14.80
C LEU A 141 2.36 6.79 15.89
N ALA A 142 1.42 7.09 16.78
CA ALA A 142 1.68 7.93 17.94
C ALA A 142 2.77 7.31 18.84
N GLN A 143 2.67 6.00 19.10
CA GLN A 143 3.69 5.27 19.85
C GLN A 143 5.05 5.25 19.13
N LEU A 144 5.08 5.08 17.81
CA LEU A 144 6.32 5.18 17.03
C LEU A 144 6.97 6.57 17.20
N GLY A 145 6.18 7.64 17.19
CA GLY A 145 6.68 9.00 17.46
C GLY A 145 7.26 9.17 18.87
N HIS A 146 6.67 8.52 19.88
CA HIS A 146 7.26 8.43 21.22
C HIS A 146 8.60 7.70 21.21
N ILE A 147 8.67 6.54 20.53
CA ILE A 147 9.89 5.75 20.37
C ILE A 147 11.01 6.54 19.70
N GLN A 148 10.71 7.21 18.58
CA GLN A 148 11.67 8.02 17.83
C GLN A 148 12.16 9.23 18.63
N SER A 149 11.30 9.82 19.47
CA SER A 149 11.70 10.88 20.41
C SER A 149 12.39 10.37 21.68
N GLY A 150 12.53 9.05 21.86
CA GLY A 150 13.14 8.43 23.03
C GLY A 150 12.30 8.49 24.31
N ARG A 151 11.01 8.82 24.18
CA ARG A 151 10.07 8.92 25.29
C ARG A 151 9.29 7.61 25.38
N GLY A 152 9.19 7.05 26.59
CA GLY A 152 8.26 5.93 26.83
C GLY A 152 6.80 6.38 26.77
N GLN A 153 5.87 5.43 26.70
CA GLN A 153 4.42 5.65 26.53
C GLN A 153 3.82 6.60 27.58
N SER A 154 4.29 6.54 28.82
CA SER A 154 3.83 7.42 29.93
C SER A 154 4.52 8.79 29.96
N GLY A 155 5.44 9.06 29.01
CA GLY A 155 6.37 10.20 29.06
C GLY A 155 7.40 10.12 30.19
N ARG A 156 7.31 9.10 31.05
CA ARG A 156 8.15 8.87 32.24
C ARG A 156 8.82 7.50 32.12
N GLY A 157 9.80 7.41 31.23
CA GLY A 157 10.53 6.17 30.99
C GLY A 157 11.42 6.29 29.75
N LYS A 158 12.54 5.57 29.74
CA LYS A 158 13.39 5.44 28.56
C LYS A 158 12.95 4.20 27.78
N VAL A 159 12.89 4.36 26.46
CA VAL A 159 12.73 3.24 25.53
C VAL A 159 13.93 2.31 25.66
N ARG A 160 13.69 1.01 25.71
CA ARG A 160 14.73 -0.03 25.75
C ARG A 160 14.79 -0.73 24.41
N PHE A 161 15.94 -0.62 23.75
CA PHE A 161 16.17 -1.21 22.44
C PHE A 161 16.89 -2.57 22.55
N SER A 162 16.34 -3.57 21.88
CA SER A 162 17.08 -4.75 21.42
C SER A 162 17.34 -4.58 19.93
N CYS A 163 18.60 -4.56 19.50
CA CYS A 163 18.96 -4.11 18.16
C CYS A 163 19.85 -5.12 17.44
N SER A 164 19.49 -5.45 16.21
CA SER A 164 20.25 -6.27 15.26
C SER A 164 20.50 -5.49 13.97
N ASP A 165 21.74 -5.40 13.53
CA ASP A 165 22.12 -4.74 12.27
C ASP A 165 23.14 -5.62 11.55
N SER A 166 22.72 -6.25 10.46
CA SER A 166 23.60 -7.06 9.60
C SER A 166 24.29 -6.24 8.51
N THR A 167 24.16 -4.91 8.57
CA THR A 167 24.75 -3.96 7.63
C THR A 167 25.90 -3.17 8.27
N SER A 168 26.63 -2.39 7.47
CA SER A 168 27.70 -1.50 7.97
C SER A 168 27.19 -0.16 8.52
N SER A 169 25.90 -0.04 8.85
CA SER A 169 25.26 1.25 9.16
C SER A 169 25.54 1.80 10.56
N ARG A 170 26.07 0.94 11.45
CA ARG A 170 26.26 1.22 12.89
C ARG A 170 24.95 1.59 13.61
N LEU A 171 23.80 1.13 13.11
CA LEU A 171 22.48 1.39 13.70
C LEU A 171 22.43 0.93 15.17
N CYS A 172 23.04 -0.21 15.46
CA CYS A 172 23.03 -0.85 16.78
C CYS A 172 24.26 -0.57 17.64
N ALA A 173 24.97 0.55 17.41
CA ALA A 173 26.19 0.85 18.18
C ALA A 173 25.93 1.08 19.68
N ASN A 174 24.82 1.76 20.01
CA ASN A 174 24.31 1.96 21.37
C ASN A 174 22.90 2.55 21.29
N ALA A 175 22.17 2.55 22.42
CA ALA A 175 20.78 3.02 22.48
C ALA A 175 20.58 4.46 21.97
N GLY A 176 21.50 5.38 22.27
CA GLY A 176 21.41 6.77 21.79
C GLY A 176 21.60 6.88 20.27
N THR A 177 22.53 6.11 19.72
CA THR A 177 22.75 6.02 18.26
C THR A 177 21.55 5.39 17.57
N THR A 178 21.01 4.30 18.12
CA THR A 178 19.81 3.64 17.61
C THR A 178 18.63 4.61 17.57
N GLN A 179 18.35 5.30 18.68
CA GLN A 179 17.29 6.31 18.74
C GLN A 179 17.49 7.42 17.70
N HIS A 180 18.68 8.01 17.64
CA HIS A 180 18.97 9.10 16.71
C HIS A 180 18.80 8.66 15.24
N ARG A 181 19.23 7.45 14.90
CA ARG A 181 19.04 6.88 13.56
C ARG A 181 17.56 6.64 13.26
N LEU A 182 16.79 6.06 14.19
CA LEU A 182 15.36 5.83 14.01
C LEU A 182 14.57 7.13 13.82
N ALA A 183 14.95 8.20 14.53
CA ALA A 183 14.32 9.52 14.39
C ALA A 183 14.50 10.13 12.98
N GLY A 184 15.53 9.72 12.24
CA GLY A 184 15.79 10.15 10.87
C GLY A 184 15.13 9.27 9.80
N LEU A 185 14.37 8.24 10.18
CA LEU A 185 13.74 7.33 9.23
C LEU A 185 12.21 7.49 9.25
N SER A 186 11.62 7.68 8.08
CA SER A 186 10.16 7.71 7.94
C SER A 186 9.59 6.28 7.89
N PRO A 187 8.47 6.00 8.57
CA PRO A 187 7.72 4.78 8.34
C PRO A 187 7.05 4.82 6.96
N TRP A 188 7.00 3.68 6.27
CA TRP A 188 6.27 3.54 5.01
C TRP A 188 5.19 2.45 5.07
N ALA A 189 5.28 1.50 6.00
CA ALA A 189 4.24 0.51 6.25
C ALA A 189 4.13 0.11 7.73
N VAL A 190 2.93 -0.33 8.12
CA VAL A 190 2.59 -0.86 9.44
C VAL A 190 1.77 -2.15 9.33
N SER A 191 2.06 -3.10 10.21
CA SER A 191 1.34 -4.37 10.35
C SER A 191 1.15 -4.75 11.81
N PHE A 192 0.22 -5.65 12.06
CA PHE A 192 0.00 -6.27 13.36
C PHE A 192 0.08 -7.79 13.22
N ILE A 193 0.81 -8.43 14.13
CA ILE A 193 0.89 -9.88 14.26
C ILE A 193 0.46 -10.21 15.69
N GLY A 194 -0.84 -10.47 15.88
CA GLY A 194 -1.44 -10.49 17.20
C GLY A 194 -1.35 -9.13 17.88
N GLU A 195 -0.64 -9.06 19.01
CA GLU A 195 -0.36 -7.83 19.77
C GLU A 195 0.98 -7.18 19.43
N THR A 196 1.76 -7.78 18.54
CA THR A 196 3.02 -7.19 18.08
C THR A 196 2.74 -6.24 16.91
N VAL A 197 3.13 -4.99 17.08
CA VAL A 197 3.17 -3.99 16.02
C VAL A 197 4.50 -4.10 15.28
N VAL A 198 4.45 -4.03 13.96
CA VAL A 198 5.64 -4.05 13.09
C VAL A 198 5.57 -2.86 12.14
N PHE A 199 6.61 -2.03 12.16
CA PHE A 199 6.82 -0.94 11.22
C PHE A 199 8.02 -1.23 10.34
N TRP A 200 7.92 -0.84 9.07
CA TRP A 200 9.06 -0.76 8.16
C TRP A 200 9.39 0.70 7.89
N LEU A 201 10.64 1.06 8.18
CA LEU A 201 11.15 2.42 8.11
C LEU A 201 12.21 2.53 7.01
N GLY A 202 12.29 3.70 6.40
CA GLY A 202 13.19 4.02 5.28
C GLY A 202 12.46 4.08 3.94
N THR A 203 13.16 3.75 2.86
CA THR A 203 12.62 3.82 1.49
C THR A 203 12.27 2.42 0.98
N PRO A 204 11.03 2.18 0.50
CA PRO A 204 10.67 0.92 -0.15
C PRO A 204 11.65 0.53 -1.26
N GLY A 205 11.98 -0.75 -1.38
CA GLY A 205 12.93 -1.27 -2.37
C GLY A 205 14.41 -1.03 -2.06
N GLN A 206 14.74 -0.38 -0.94
CA GLN A 206 16.11 -0.22 -0.44
C GLN A 206 16.32 -1.01 0.86
N VAL A 207 17.43 -0.75 1.57
CA VAL A 207 17.66 -1.30 2.91
C VAL A 207 16.67 -0.68 3.89
N VAL A 208 15.75 -1.50 4.42
CA VAL A 208 14.73 -1.10 5.39
C VAL A 208 15.15 -1.42 6.82
N THR A 209 14.60 -0.69 7.77
CA THR A 209 14.71 -1.00 9.21
C THR A 209 13.35 -1.41 9.73
N GLU A 210 13.25 -2.62 10.26
CA GLU A 210 12.08 -3.11 10.97
C GLU A 210 12.11 -2.63 12.42
N VAL A 211 11.00 -2.08 12.89
CA VAL A 211 10.80 -1.70 14.29
C VAL A 211 9.58 -2.46 14.80
N ARG A 212 9.74 -3.19 15.89
CA ARG A 212 8.67 -3.97 16.51
C ARG A 212 8.52 -3.63 17.97
N PHE A 213 7.28 -3.64 18.44
CA PHE A 213 6.96 -3.57 19.87
C PHE A 213 5.62 -4.24 20.13
N ASP A 214 5.42 -4.75 21.34
CA ASP A 214 4.13 -5.29 21.76
C ASP A 214 3.27 -4.18 22.37
N THR A 215 1.98 -4.15 22.04
CA THR A 215 1.01 -3.15 22.56
C THR A 215 0.95 -3.11 24.08
N GLY A 216 1.15 -4.26 24.75
CA GLY A 216 1.18 -4.36 26.21
C GLY A 216 2.50 -3.92 26.86
N THR A 217 3.60 -3.86 26.10
CA THR A 217 4.91 -3.37 26.59
C THR A 217 5.64 -2.53 25.54
N PRO A 218 5.05 -1.40 25.12
CA PRO A 218 5.47 -0.70 23.91
C PRO A 218 6.82 0.03 24.04
N ASP A 219 7.36 0.13 25.25
CA ASP A 219 8.67 0.71 25.53
C ASP A 219 9.83 -0.30 25.36
N ARG A 220 9.51 -1.58 25.11
CA ARG A 220 10.48 -2.62 24.72
C ARG A 220 10.45 -2.78 23.21
N VAL A 221 11.46 -2.22 22.56
CA VAL A 221 11.48 -2.10 21.10
C VAL A 221 12.55 -3.01 20.52
N PHE A 222 12.15 -3.87 19.59
CA PHE A 222 13.08 -4.62 18.76
C PHE A 222 13.33 -3.86 17.47
N VAL A 223 14.59 -3.68 17.11
CA VAL A 223 15.03 -3.00 15.90
C VAL A 223 15.88 -3.98 15.11
N ASP A 224 15.55 -4.16 13.84
CA ASP A 224 16.31 -5.04 12.98
C ASP A 224 16.53 -4.45 11.59
N ARG A 225 17.76 -4.56 11.11
CA ARG A 225 18.16 -4.11 9.78
C ARG A 225 18.88 -5.24 9.07
N ARG A 226 18.24 -5.79 8.03
CA ARG A 226 18.77 -6.91 7.24
C ARG A 226 18.70 -6.71 5.74
N ILE A 227 19.58 -7.41 5.03
CA ILE A 227 19.62 -7.49 3.56
C ILE A 227 19.46 -8.96 3.16
N PRO A 228 18.52 -9.29 2.24
CA PRO A 228 17.56 -8.37 1.61
C PRO A 228 16.51 -7.88 2.62
N ALA A 229 15.83 -6.77 2.29
CA ALA A 229 14.61 -6.38 2.99
C ALA A 229 13.61 -7.57 2.94
N PRO A 230 12.83 -7.82 4.01
CA PRO A 230 11.75 -8.81 3.96
C PRO A 230 10.82 -8.52 2.78
N ALA A 231 10.41 -9.57 2.06
CA ALA A 231 9.50 -9.49 0.92
C ALA A 231 8.08 -9.12 1.33
#